data_AF-A0A3P7MNR0-F1
#
_entry.id   AF-A0A3P7MNR0-F1
#
_cell.length_a   1.000
_cell.length_b   1.000
_cell.length_c   1.000
_cell.angle_alpha   90.00
_cell.angle_beta   90.00
_cell.angle_gamma   90.00
#
_symmetry.space_group_name_H-M   'P 1'
#
loop_
_entity.id
_entity.type
_entity.pdbx_description
1 polymer ?
#
loop_
_entity_poly.entity_id
_entity_poly.type
_entity_poly.pdbx_seq_one_letter_code
_entity_poly.pdbx_strand_id
1 'polypeptide(L)'
;MATYLRYVRSLDFFEVPNYEYLRWIFSDLMERRGWVCDWEFDWCYRPLPGAKVHLPPLCRCFTCPLLTSILVLEPEGGPGPQYK
;
A
#
# COMPACT_ATOMS: atom_id res chain seq x y z
N MET A 1 -2.95 4.71 24.74
CA MET A 1 -2.36 5.60 23.72
C MET A 1 -1.80 4.74 22.59
N ALA A 2 -2.12 5.05 21.32
CA ALA A 2 -1.69 4.26 20.17
C ALA A 2 -0.18 4.37 19.91
N THR A 3 0.51 3.24 19.69
CA THR A 3 1.97 3.15 19.55
C THR A 3 2.51 3.98 18.40
N TYR A 4 1.86 3.92 17.23
CA TYR A 4 2.23 4.70 16.05
C TYR A 4 2.24 6.22 16.31
N LEU A 5 1.15 6.74 16.89
CA LEU A 5 1.01 8.18 17.16
C LEU A 5 1.99 8.68 18.22
N ARG A 6 2.45 7.81 19.13
CA ARG A 6 3.52 8.17 20.07
C ARG A 6 4.84 8.38 19.33
N TYR A 7 5.19 7.45 18.43
CA TYR A 7 6.44 7.48 17.67
C TYR A 7 6.53 8.71 16.74
N VAL A 8 5.49 8.97 15.96
CA VAL A 8 5.49 10.10 15.00
C VAL A 8 5.54 11.44 15.72
N ARG A 9 4.96 11.56 16.91
CA ARG A 9 4.98 12.81 17.70
C ARG A 9 6.30 13.04 18.43
N SER A 10 7.09 11.99 18.65
CA SER A 10 8.40 12.09 19.32
C SER A 10 9.55 12.25 18.34
N LEU A 11 9.31 12.12 17.04
CA LEU A 11 10.33 12.28 16.02
C LEU A 11 10.85 13.72 15.99
N ASP A 12 12.16 13.88 15.99
CA ASP A 12 12.81 15.18 15.78
C ASP A 12 12.87 15.52 14.28
N PHE A 13 13.04 16.79 13.95
CA PHE A 13 13.03 17.27 12.55
C PHE A 13 14.16 16.67 11.70
N PHE A 14 15.31 16.39 12.31
CA PHE A 14 16.49 15.85 11.64
C PHE A 14 16.65 14.34 11.79
N GLU A 15 15.73 13.68 12.48
CA GLU A 15 15.77 12.23 12.69
C GLU A 15 15.17 11.50 11.47
N VAL A 16 15.87 10.48 10.97
CA VAL A 16 15.34 9.64 9.89
C VAL A 16 14.30 8.67 10.48
N PRO A 17 13.01 8.76 10.07
CA PRO A 17 11.99 7.84 10.56
C PRO A 17 12.30 6.39 10.17
N ASN A 18 12.15 5.48 11.13
CA ASN A 18 12.24 4.05 10.89
C ASN A 18 10.91 3.54 10.29
N TYR A 19 10.84 3.54 8.96
CA TYR A 19 9.67 3.05 8.22
C TYR A 19 9.42 1.55 8.39
N GLU A 20 10.48 0.74 8.57
CA GLU A 20 10.36 -0.71 8.76
C GLU A 20 9.55 -1.03 10.03
N TYR A 21 9.87 -0.36 11.14
CA TYR A 21 9.12 -0.50 12.38
C TYR A 21 7.66 -0.07 12.24
N LEU A 22 7.41 1.07 11.57
CA LEU A 22 6.06 1.58 11.40
C LEU A 22 5.19 0.66 10.56
N ARG A 23 5.74 0.09 9.49
CA ARG A 23 5.05 -0.92 8.67
C ARG A 23 4.80 -2.20 9.46
N TRP A 24 5.80 -2.64 10.23
CA TRP A 24 5.69 -3.86 11.03
C TRP A 24 4.54 -3.81 12.04
N ILE A 25 4.32 -2.68 12.72
CA ILE A 25 3.20 -2.54 13.69
C ILE A 25 1.84 -2.84 13.04
N PHE A 26 1.62 -2.41 11.81
CA PHE A 26 0.38 -2.68 11.10
C PHE A 26 0.33 -4.12 10.59
N SER A 27 1.42 -4.65 10.04
CA SER A 27 1.50 -6.04 9.58
C SER A 27 1.24 -7.04 10.72
N ASP A 28 1.89 -6.86 11.86
CA ASP A 28 1.67 -7.67 13.08
C ASP A 28 0.22 -7.57 13.57
N LEU A 29 -0.40 -6.38 13.48
CA LEU A 29 -1.81 -6.22 13.81
C LEU A 29 -2.73 -6.97 12.84
N MET A 30 -2.44 -6.96 11.53
CA MET A 30 -3.23 -7.71 10.54
C MET A 30 -3.14 -9.21 10.77
N GLU A 31 -1.92 -9.72 11.03
CA GLU A 31 -1.68 -11.13 11.32
C GLU A 31 -2.43 -11.58 12.58
N ARG A 32 -2.35 -10.82 13.66
CA ARG A 32 -3.08 -11.11 14.91
C ARG A 32 -4.61 -11.06 14.76
N ARG A 33 -5.11 -10.26 13.82
CA ARG A 33 -6.54 -10.19 13.49
C ARG A 33 -6.97 -11.27 12.51
N GLY A 34 -6.02 -11.98 11.89
CA GLY A 34 -6.30 -12.98 10.86
C GLY A 34 -6.74 -12.39 9.53
N TRP A 35 -6.37 -11.14 9.24
CA TRP A 35 -6.70 -10.49 7.96
C TRP A 35 -5.72 -10.92 6.87
N VAL A 36 -6.26 -11.20 5.68
CA VAL A 36 -5.47 -11.59 4.51
C VAL A 36 -5.25 -10.35 3.64
N CYS A 37 -4.04 -10.16 3.13
CA CYS A 37 -3.73 -9.11 2.17
C CYS A 37 -4.22 -9.48 0.76
N ASP A 38 -5.53 -9.46 0.55
CA ASP A 38 -6.21 -9.72 -0.74
C ASP A 38 -6.24 -8.50 -1.69
N TRP A 39 -5.78 -7.34 -1.20
CA TRP A 39 -5.86 -6.04 -1.88
C TRP A 39 -7.30 -5.64 -2.23
N GLU A 40 -8.31 -6.20 -1.55
CA GLU A 40 -9.72 -5.88 -1.71
C GLU A 40 -10.12 -4.82 -0.69
N PHE A 41 -10.20 -3.56 -1.14
CA PHE A 41 -10.54 -2.44 -0.28
C PHE A 41 -12.03 -2.10 -0.40
N ASP A 42 -12.60 -1.47 0.63
CA ASP A 42 -14.01 -1.06 0.66
C ASP A 42 -14.44 -0.20 -0.54
N TRP A 43 -13.52 0.57 -1.12
CA TRP A 43 -13.78 1.38 -2.31
C TRP A 43 -13.74 0.59 -3.62
N CYS A 44 -13.19 -0.63 -3.64
CA CYS A 44 -13.24 -1.49 -4.82
C CYS A 44 -14.69 -1.89 -5.20
N TYR A 45 -15.61 -1.85 -4.23
CA TYR A 45 -17.02 -2.21 -4.42
C TYR A 45 -17.97 -1.01 -4.42
N ARG A 46 -17.44 0.21 -4.22
CA ARG A 46 -18.25 1.42 -4.24
C ARG A 46 -18.15 2.08 -5.61
N PRO A 47 -19.26 2.22 -6.35
CA PRO A 47 -19.26 3.04 -7.55
C PRO A 47 -18.93 4.48 -7.14
N LEU A 48 -17.94 5.08 -7.80
CA LEU A 48 -17.64 6.50 -7.61
C LEU A 48 -18.89 7.32 -7.93
N PRO A 49 -19.23 8.35 -7.12
CA PRO A 49 -20.36 9.21 -7.42
C PRO A 49 -20.15 9.87 -8.79
N GLY A 50 -20.95 9.47 -9.78
CA GLY A 50 -20.86 9.92 -11.17
C GLY A 50 -20.39 8.86 -12.18
N ALA A 51 -19.85 7.73 -11.73
CA ALA A 51 -19.52 6.61 -12.62
C ALA A 51 -20.79 5.83 -12.96
N LYS A 52 -21.22 5.87 -14.23
CA LYS A 52 -22.29 5.02 -14.74
C LYS A 52 -21.84 3.56 -14.60
N VAL A 53 -22.60 2.81 -13.81
CA VAL A 53 -22.35 1.41 -13.47
C VAL A 53 -22.35 0.56 -14.73
N HIS A 54 -21.17 0.23 -15.23
CA HIS A 54 -20.84 -1.07 -15.80
C HIS A 54 -19.32 -1.23 -15.79
N LEU A 55 -18.76 -1.56 -14.62
CA LEU A 55 -17.50 -2.30 -14.61
C LEU A 55 -17.89 -3.76 -14.35
N PRO A 56 -17.66 -4.69 -15.29
CA PRO A 56 -17.77 -6.11 -14.99
C PRO A 56 -16.86 -6.43 -13.80
N PRO A 57 -17.11 -7.53 -13.06
CA PRO A 57 -16.18 -7.96 -12.03
C PRO A 57 -14.83 -8.10 -12.73
N LEU A 58 -13.90 -7.19 -12.42
CA LEU A 58 -12.52 -7.40 -12.81
C LEU A 58 -12.09 -8.63 -12.00
N CYS A 59 -12.31 -9.81 -12.58
CA CYS A 59 -11.55 -10.99 -12.30
C CYS A 59 -10.08 -10.54 -12.31
N ARG A 60 -9.49 -10.46 -11.11
CA ARG A 60 -8.10 -10.10 -10.83
C ARG A 60 -7.14 -11.20 -11.29
N CYS A 61 -7.34 -11.76 -12.47
CA CYS A 61 -6.34 -12.61 -13.07
C CYS A 61 -5.27 -11.68 -13.66
N PHE A 62 -4.10 -11.64 -13.00
CA PHE A 62 -2.85 -11.01 -13.46
C PHE A 62 -2.35 -11.49 -14.85
N THR A 63 -3.14 -12.29 -15.57
CA THR A 63 -2.84 -12.87 -16.88
C THR A 63 -3.56 -12.18 -18.04
N CYS A 64 -4.22 -11.04 -17.85
CA CYS A 64 -4.70 -10.24 -18.98
C CYS A 64 -3.49 -9.73 -19.81
N PRO A 65 -3.31 -10.20 -21.05
CA PRO A 65 -2.09 -9.95 -21.85
C PRO A 65 -1.99 -8.52 -22.41
N LEU A 66 -2.82 -7.59 -21.92
CA LEU A 66 -2.81 -6.18 -22.31
C LEU A 66 -2.12 -5.26 -21.29
N LEU A 67 -1.69 -5.77 -20.12
CA LEU A 67 -0.95 -4.98 -19.11
C LEU A 67 0.53 -5.33 -19.00
N THR A 68 1.02 -6.31 -19.77
CA THR A 68 2.44 -6.71 -19.81
C THR A 68 3.39 -5.63 -20.32
N SER A 69 2.87 -4.50 -20.82
CA SER A 69 3.71 -3.36 -21.23
C SER A 69 4.01 -2.33 -20.12
N ILE A 70 3.45 -2.45 -18.91
CA ILE A 70 3.70 -1.48 -17.82
C ILE A 70 4.57 -2.04 -16.69
N LEU A 71 4.63 -3.37 -16.50
CA LEU A 71 5.31 -3.97 -15.33
C LEU A 71 6.45 -4.94 -15.68
N VAL A 72 7.15 -4.74 -16.80
CA VAL A 72 8.48 -5.34 -17.02
C VAL A 72 9.49 -4.23 -17.24
N LEU A 73 9.96 -3.66 -16.13
CA LEU A 73 11.30 -3.08 -15.99
C LEU A 73 11.66 -3.20 -14.49
N GLU A 74 12.03 -4.42 -14.09
CA GLU A 74 13.00 -4.63 -13.01
C GLU A 74 14.42 -4.49 -13.63
N PRO A 75 15.52 -4.50 -12.86
CA PRO A 75 15.87 -3.68 -11.70
C PRO A 75 17.33 -3.21 -11.80
N GLU A 76 17.71 -1.94 -11.61
CA GLU A 76 19.13 -1.63 -11.34
C GLU A 76 19.25 -0.40 -10.44
N GLY A 77 20.17 -0.51 -9.46
CA GLY A 77 20.34 0.41 -8.35
C GLY A 77 20.48 1.88 -8.76
N GLY A 78 19.52 2.69 -8.32
CA GLY A 78 19.64 4.14 -8.28
C GLY A 78 19.68 4.62 -6.83
N PRO A 79 20.48 5.64 -6.48
CA PRO A 79 20.50 6.17 -5.13
C PRO A 79 19.08 6.66 -4.80
N GLY A 80 18.56 6.18 -3.67
CA GLY A 80 17.24 6.57 -3.19
C GLY A 80 17.12 8.10 -3.11
N PRO A 81 15.89 8.64 -3.25
CA PRO A 81 15.69 10.07 -3.25
C PRO A 81 16.25 10.68 -1.97
N GLN A 82 17.30 11.51 -2.12
CA GLN A 82 17.76 12.41 -1.07
C GLN A 82 16.68 13.45 -0.85
N TYR A 83 15.91 13.28 0.22
CA TYR A 83 15.09 14.34 0.77
C TYR A 83 16.05 15.43 1.27
N LYS A 84 15.89 16.64 0.72
CA LYS A 84 16.63 17.83 1.15
C LYS A 84 16.27 18.20 2.57
#